data_AF-A0A669QC49-F1
#
_entry.id   AF-A0A669QC49-F1
#
_cell.length_a   1.000
_cell.length_b   1.000
_cell.length_c   1.000
_cell.angle_alpha   90.00
_cell.angle_beta   90.00
_cell.angle_gamma   90.00
#
_symmetry.space_group_name_H-M   'P 1'
#
loop_
_entity.id
_entity.type
_entity.pdbx_description
1 polymer ?
#
loop_
_entity_poly.entity_id
_entity_poly.type
_entity_poly.pdbx_seq_one_letter_code
_entity_poly.pdbx_strand_id
1 'polypeptide(L)'
;MVCSSCLLIAAALACASCRATRMVDATCSEITTNKSYSCEGLGLREIPGSLPVTTEILDFSFNMLPSLQNSTFSGLESLLYLDLTREATSCTYR
;
A
#
# COMPACT_ATOMS: atom_id res chain seq x y z
N MET A 1 48.72 -6.54 -18.55
CA MET A 1 48.04 -7.61 -19.31
C MET A 1 46.99 -8.22 -18.40
N VAL A 2 45.83 -7.58 -18.30
CA VAL A 2 44.72 -8.07 -17.48
C VAL A 2 44.00 -9.12 -18.32
N CYS A 3 43.91 -10.35 -17.81
CA CYS A 3 43.38 -11.48 -18.56
C CYS A 3 41.92 -11.16 -18.94
N SER A 4 41.59 -11.19 -20.24
CA SER A 4 40.23 -10.89 -20.72
C SER A 4 39.17 -11.81 -20.10
N SER A 5 39.58 -13.00 -19.64
CA SER A 5 38.72 -13.91 -18.87
C SER A 5 38.38 -13.40 -17.46
N CYS A 6 39.23 -12.58 -16.83
CA CYS A 6 38.95 -11.97 -15.52
C CYS A 6 37.87 -10.88 -15.60
N LEU A 7 37.76 -10.18 -16.72
CA LEU A 7 36.75 -9.12 -16.94
C LEU A 7 35.33 -9.69 -17.08
N LEU A 8 35.20 -10.87 -17.70
CA LEU A 8 33.90 -11.54 -17.87
C LEU A 8 33.32 -12.05 -16.55
N ILE A 9 34.18 -12.53 -15.65
CA ILE A 9 33.77 -13.00 -14.32
C ILE A 9 33.25 -11.83 -13.47
N ALA A 10 33.89 -10.66 -13.55
CA ALA A 10 33.44 -9.47 -12.83
C ALA A 10 32.06 -8.97 -13.29
N ALA A 11 31.77 -9.05 -14.59
CA ALA A 11 30.47 -8.66 -15.14
C ALA A 11 29.34 -9.62 -14.72
N ALA A 12 29.62 -10.94 -14.64
CA ALA A 12 28.65 -11.93 -14.20
C ALA A 12 28.28 -11.79 -12.71
N LEU A 13 29.23 -11.40 -11.85
CA LEU A 13 28.96 -11.13 -10.43
C LEU A 13 28.13 -9.87 -10.20
N ALA A 14 28.17 -8.89 -11.12
CA ALA A 14 27.40 -7.65 -10.99
C ALA A 14 25.88 -7.85 -11.21
N CYS A 15 25.46 -8.93 -11.88
CA CYS A 15 24.04 -9.26 -12.06
C CYS A 15 23.44 -10.08 -10.92
N ALA A 16 24.25 -10.59 -9.98
CA ALA A 16 23.77 -11.41 -8.86
C ALA A 16 23.15 -10.58 -7.72
N SER A 17 23.36 -9.26 -7.69
CA SER A 17 22.61 -8.37 -6.81
C SER A 17 21.28 -7.96 -7.47
N CYS A 18 20.48 -8.93 -7.92
CA CYS A 18 19.06 -8.70 -8.10
C CYS A 18 18.54 -8.45 -6.69
N ARG A 19 18.50 -7.17 -6.27
CA ARG A 19 17.76 -6.76 -5.09
C ARG A 19 16.36 -7.27 -5.33
N ALA A 20 15.97 -8.35 -4.65
CA ALA A 20 14.59 -8.63 -4.41
C ALA A 20 14.08 -7.41 -3.65
N THR A 21 13.62 -6.40 -4.38
CA THR A 21 12.63 -5.47 -3.86
C THR A 21 11.53 -6.39 -3.37
N ARG A 22 11.49 -6.64 -2.06
CA ARG A 22 10.25 -7.08 -1.43
C ARG A 22 9.25 -6.03 -1.87
N MET A 23 8.42 -6.37 -2.85
CA MET A 23 7.13 -5.72 -2.98
C MET A 23 6.48 -6.06 -1.65
N VAL A 24 6.58 -5.13 -0.70
CA VAL A 24 5.74 -5.17 0.48
C VAL A 24 4.36 -5.05 -0.14
N ASP A 25 3.66 -6.18 -0.20
CA ASP A 25 2.27 -6.19 -0.62
C ASP A 25 1.58 -5.12 0.23
N ALA A 26 0.95 -4.15 -0.43
CA ALA A 26 0.39 -2.98 0.25
C ALA A 26 -0.88 -3.42 0.99
N THR A 27 -0.69 -4.06 2.14
CA THR A 27 -1.75 -4.64 2.95
C THR A 27 -2.08 -3.73 4.12
N CYS A 28 -3.37 -3.60 4.42
CA CYS A 28 -3.82 -2.92 5.63
C CYS A 28 -3.28 -3.64 6.88
N SER A 29 -2.92 -2.86 7.90
CA SER A 29 -2.50 -3.35 9.20
C SER A 29 -3.70 -3.55 10.12
N GLU A 30 -3.77 -4.71 10.77
CA GLU A 30 -4.76 -4.97 11.81
C GLU A 30 -4.33 -4.31 13.13
N ILE A 31 -5.17 -3.42 13.66
CA ILE A 31 -4.93 -2.70 14.92
C ILE A 31 -5.61 -3.42 16.09
N THR A 32 -6.83 -3.91 15.86
CA THR A 32 -7.58 -4.76 16.79
C THR A 32 -8.19 -5.89 16.01
N THR A 33 -7.96 -7.11 16.49
CA THR A 33 -8.37 -8.35 15.83
C THR A 33 -9.83 -8.29 15.36
N ASN A 34 -10.01 -8.45 14.05
CA ASN A 34 -11.31 -8.45 13.36
C ASN A 34 -12.18 -7.19 13.57
N LYS A 35 -11.63 -6.08 14.07
CA LYS A 35 -12.40 -4.87 14.40
C LYS A 35 -11.86 -3.59 13.80
N SER A 36 -10.54 -3.40 13.81
CA SER A 36 -9.96 -2.14 13.36
C SER A 36 -8.74 -2.35 12.49
N TYR A 37 -8.71 -1.61 11.38
CA TYR A 37 -7.68 -1.71 10.35
C TYR A 37 -7.22 -0.32 9.94
N SER A 38 -5.90 -0.17 9.74
CA SER A 38 -5.32 1.01 9.10
C SER A 38 -4.74 0.62 7.74
N CYS A 39 -5.21 1.32 6.72
CA CYS A 39 -4.76 1.24 5.35
C CYS A 39 -4.05 2.55 4.94
N GLU A 40 -3.60 3.35 5.90
CA GLU A 40 -3.06 4.69 5.68
C GLU A 40 -1.96 4.71 4.62
N GLY A 41 -2.07 5.62 3.64
CA GLY A 41 -0.96 5.96 2.73
C GLY A 41 -0.50 4.83 1.80
N LEU A 42 -1.29 3.77 1.66
CA LEU A 42 -0.97 2.61 0.80
C LEU A 42 -1.17 2.89 -0.69
N GLY A 43 -1.67 4.07 -1.07
CA GLY A 43 -1.94 4.43 -2.46
C GLY A 43 -3.12 3.65 -3.06
N LEU A 44 -3.99 3.12 -2.22
CA LEU A 44 -5.16 2.34 -2.62
C LEU A 44 -6.19 3.24 -3.32
N ARG A 45 -6.88 2.66 -4.30
CA ARG A 45 -7.93 3.34 -5.08
C ARG A 45 -9.32 2.75 -4.87
N GLU A 46 -9.39 1.69 -4.08
CA GLU A 46 -10.60 0.99 -3.70
C GLU A 46 -10.40 0.35 -2.32
N ILE A 47 -11.50 0.02 -1.65
CA ILE A 47 -11.48 -0.65 -0.35
C ILE A 47 -11.11 -2.13 -0.56
N PRO A 48 -10.09 -2.68 0.13
CA PRO A 48 -9.70 -4.07 -0.04
C PRO A 48 -10.82 -5.03 0.37
N GLY A 49 -11.20 -5.95 -0.52
CA GLY A 49 -12.20 -6.98 -0.23
C GLY A 49 -11.76 -8.05 0.77
N SER A 50 -10.48 -8.05 1.17
CA SER A 50 -9.93 -8.93 2.21
C SER A 50 -10.25 -8.46 3.64
N LEU A 51 -10.73 -7.22 3.82
CA LEU A 51 -11.13 -6.72 5.12
C LEU A 51 -12.37 -7.49 5.64
N PRO A 52 -12.38 -7.94 6.90
CA PRO A 52 -13.53 -8.64 7.45
C PRO A 52 -14.78 -7.76 7.51
N VAL A 53 -15.95 -8.38 7.32
CA VAL A 53 -17.27 -7.72 7.45
C VAL A 53 -17.52 -7.15 8.85
N THR A 54 -16.79 -7.66 9.86
CA THR A 54 -16.84 -7.20 11.26
C THR A 54 -16.02 -5.94 11.52
N THR A 55 -15.37 -5.37 10.51
CA THR A 55 -14.60 -4.13 10.64
C THR A 55 -15.51 -3.00 11.12
N GLU A 56 -15.21 -2.45 12.29
CA GLU A 56 -15.91 -1.33 12.93
C GLU A 56 -15.18 0.00 12.67
N ILE A 57 -13.85 -0.03 12.57
CA ILE A 57 -13.03 1.18 12.42
C ILE A 57 -12.06 0.98 11.25
N LEU A 58 -12.16 1.85 10.24
CA LEU A 58 -11.25 1.85 9.10
C LEU A 58 -10.58 3.21 8.96
N ASP A 59 -9.25 3.21 9.09
CA ASP A 59 -8.43 4.34 8.66
C ASP A 59 -8.00 4.10 7.21
N PHE A 60 -8.57 4.88 6.30
CA PHE A 60 -8.24 4.86 4.87
C PHE A 60 -7.62 6.20 4.43
N SER A 61 -7.09 6.96 5.39
CA SER A 61 -6.47 8.26 5.15
C SER A 61 -5.29 8.15 4.19
N PHE A 62 -4.97 9.26 3.52
CA PHE A 62 -3.87 9.35 2.54
C PHE A 62 -3.95 8.38 1.34
N ASN A 63 -5.10 7.75 1.09
CA ASN A 63 -5.39 7.01 -0.14
C ASN A 63 -6.12 7.87 -1.18
N MET A 64 -6.52 7.29 -2.31
CA MET A 64 -7.17 8.02 -3.42
C MET A 64 -8.39 7.26 -3.95
N LEU A 65 -9.55 7.43 -3.31
CA LEU A 65 -10.82 6.95 -3.87
C LEU A 65 -11.29 7.92 -4.97
N PRO A 66 -11.30 7.51 -6.26
CA PRO A 66 -11.67 8.41 -7.36
C PRO A 66 -13.16 8.77 -7.37
N SER A 67 -14.01 7.94 -6.75
CA SER A 67 -15.44 8.17 -6.59
C SER A 67 -15.95 7.42 -5.37
N LEU A 68 -16.91 8.02 -4.67
CA LEU A 68 -17.67 7.37 -3.60
C LEU A 68 -19.03 6.97 -4.16
N GLN A 69 -19.31 5.68 -4.15
CA GLN A 69 -20.57 5.08 -4.59
C GLN A 69 -21.22 4.36 -3.40
N ASN A 70 -22.52 4.10 -3.47
CA ASN A 70 -23.22 3.36 -2.43
C ASN A 70 -22.61 1.96 -2.18
N SER A 71 -21.98 1.37 -3.19
CA SER A 71 -21.32 0.07 -3.11
C SER A 71 -19.86 0.13 -2.62
N THR A 72 -19.28 1.32 -2.41
CA THR A 72 -17.85 1.44 -2.06
C THR A 72 -17.52 0.75 -0.73
N PHE A 73 -18.45 0.76 0.22
CA PHE A 73 -18.27 0.20 1.56
C PHE A 73 -19.24 -0.95 1.86
N SER A 74 -19.95 -1.49 0.86
CA SER A 74 -21.03 -2.46 1.10
C SER A 74 -20.55 -3.79 1.69
N GLY A 75 -19.24 -4.10 1.62
CA GLY A 75 -18.65 -5.27 2.26
C GLY A 75 -18.33 -5.09 3.75
N LEU A 76 -18.42 -3.85 4.27
CA LEU A 76 -18.09 -3.50 5.66
C LEU A 76 -19.37 -3.11 6.42
N GLU A 77 -20.27 -4.08 6.60
CA GLU A 77 -21.60 -3.85 7.19
C GLU A 77 -21.55 -3.38 8.65
N SER A 78 -20.45 -3.66 9.36
CA SER A 78 -20.26 -3.26 10.77
C SER A 78 -19.55 -1.92 10.93
N LEU A 79 -19.27 -1.19 9.86
CA LEU A 79 -18.43 0.02 9.90
C LEU A 79 -19.10 1.14 10.70
N LEU A 80 -18.42 1.60 11.76
CA LEU A 80 -18.86 2.66 12.66
C LEU A 80 -18.05 3.94 12.49
N TYR A 81 -16.77 3.82 12.15
CA TYR A 81 -15.86 4.94 11.95
C TYR A 81 -15.01 4.75 10.68
N LEU A 82 -14.92 5.79 9.88
CA LEU A 82 -14.16 5.82 8.63
C LEU A 82 -13.37 7.12 8.54
N ASP A 83 -12.06 7.01 8.38
CA ASP A 83 -11.20 8.15 8.06
C ASP A 83 -10.82 8.13 6.57
N LEU A 84 -11.19 9.19 5.84
CA LEU A 84 -10.82 9.42 4.44
C LEU A 84 -9.92 10.66 4.28
N THR A 85 -9.36 11.18 5.37
CA THR A 85 -8.63 12.44 5.40
C THR A 85 -7.44 12.37 4.45
N ARG A 86 -7.27 13.44 3.66
CA ARG A 86 -6.08 13.66 2.84
C ARG A 86 -5.60 15.07 3.12
N GLU A 87 -4.42 15.20 3.70
CA GLU A 87 -3.79 16.50 3.83
C GLU A 87 -3.26 16.92 2.45
N ALA A 88 -3.98 17.83 1.79
CA ALA A 88 -3.49 18.52 0.62
C ALA A 88 -2.50 19.59 1.09
N THR A 89 -1.24 19.22 1.30
CA THR A 89 -0.18 20.24 1.34
C THR A 89 -0.08 20.84 -0.06
N SER A 90 -0.84 21.91 -0.26
CA SER A 90 -0.81 22.71 -1.49
C SER A 90 0.61 23.25 -1.66
N CYS A 91 1.46 22.54 -2.41
CA CYS A 91 2.67 23.11 -2.99
C CYS A 91 2.25 24.12 -4.07
N THR A 92 1.74 25.27 -3.66
CA THR A 92 1.63 26.45 -4.53
C THR A 92 3.03 27.01 -4.71
N TYR A 93 3.68 26.64 -5.80
CA TYR A 93 4.78 27.43 -6.35
C TYR A 93 4.16 28.74 -6.86
N ARG A 94 4.37 29.82 -6.12
CA ARG A 94 4.28 31.19 -6.65
C ARG A 94 5.68 31.68 -6.96
#